data_AF-A0A258JPW6-F1
#
_entry.id   AF-A0A258JPW6-F1
#
_cell.length_a   1.000
_cell.length_b   1.000
_cell.length_c   1.000
_cell.angle_alpha   90.00
_cell.angle_beta   90.00
_cell.angle_gamma   90.00
#
_symmetry.space_group_name_H-M   'P 1'
#
loop_
_entity.id
_entity.type
_entity.pdbx_description
1 polymer ?
#
loop_
_entity_poly.entity_id
_entity_poly.type
_entity_poly.pdbx_seq_one_letter_code
_entity_poly.pdbx_strand_id
1 'polypeptide(L)'
;MQLSNEEEDYNLSLSKFESMLKTNKVLFFDSEEFEEIILHYLDTGKAALAKKALKLALEQHPKSTGLKLVQVEMLVYDDKLDIAEKLLNELYAIEPNNEEIYIQKANIYSKRDQHEKAVELLKIALQYTDDYADVYNLIGMEYLFMDNLELAKE
;
A
#
# COMPACT_ATOMS: atom_id res chain seq x y z
N MET A 1 -17.12 -17.49 -13.64
CA MET A 1 -18.33 -16.64 -13.57
C MET A 1 -18.32 -15.67 -12.38
N GLN A 2 -17.44 -15.83 -11.37
CA GLN A 2 -17.23 -14.79 -10.34
C GLN A 2 -16.29 -13.67 -10.79
N LEU A 3 -15.16 -14.01 -11.42
CA LEU A 3 -14.20 -13.04 -11.98
C LEU A 3 -14.81 -11.99 -12.93
N SER A 4 -15.84 -12.35 -13.70
CA SER A 4 -16.50 -11.42 -14.61
C SER A 4 -17.32 -10.35 -13.90
N ASN A 5 -17.84 -10.65 -12.70
CA ASN A 5 -18.66 -9.71 -11.96
C ASN A 5 -17.79 -8.73 -11.16
N GLU A 6 -16.68 -9.20 -10.59
CA GLU A 6 -15.71 -8.37 -9.87
C GLU A 6 -15.04 -7.35 -10.82
N GLU A 7 -14.67 -7.76 -12.04
CA GLU A 7 -14.16 -6.83 -13.05
C GLU A 7 -15.22 -5.80 -13.49
N GLU A 8 -16.49 -6.20 -13.60
CA GLU A 8 -17.58 -5.28 -13.95
C GLU A 8 -17.83 -4.25 -12.84
N ASP A 9 -17.83 -4.69 -11.57
CA ASP A 9 -18.01 -3.83 -10.40
C ASP A 9 -16.84 -2.85 -10.23
N TYR A 10 -15.60 -3.31 -10.40
CA TYR A 10 -14.42 -2.44 -10.43
C TYR A 10 -14.51 -1.35 -11.52
N ASN A 11 -14.84 -1.75 -12.75
CA ASN A 11 -14.97 -0.82 -13.88
C ASN A 11 -16.08 0.21 -13.63
N LEU A 12 -17.15 -0.20 -12.94
CA LEU A 12 -18.24 0.67 -12.54
C LEU A 12 -17.77 1.71 -11.50
N SER A 13 -17.05 1.29 -10.46
CA SER A 13 -16.50 2.16 -9.41
C SER A 13 -15.55 3.21 -9.98
N LEU A 14 -14.64 2.78 -10.86
CA LEU A 14 -13.72 3.69 -11.53
C LEU A 14 -14.46 4.70 -12.42
N SER A 15 -15.40 4.25 -13.26
CA SER A 15 -16.19 5.12 -14.13
C SER A 15 -17.03 6.13 -13.33
N LYS A 16 -17.63 5.68 -12.23
CA LYS A 16 -18.39 6.50 -11.28
C LYS A 16 -17.48 7.56 -10.65
N PHE A 17 -16.27 7.20 -10.24
CA PHE A 17 -15.28 8.13 -9.69
C PHE A 17 -14.84 9.17 -10.74
N GLU A 18 -14.54 8.75 -11.97
CA GLU A 18 -14.18 9.69 -13.04
C GLU A 18 -15.33 10.66 -13.39
N SER A 19 -16.56 10.17 -13.38
CA SER A 19 -17.76 11.00 -13.56
C SER A 19 -17.91 12.02 -12.42
N MET A 20 -17.64 11.61 -11.18
CA MET A 20 -17.61 12.51 -10.02
C MET A 20 -16.62 13.66 -10.24
N LEU A 21 -15.40 13.33 -10.68
CA LEU A 21 -14.35 14.32 -10.93
C LEU A 21 -14.70 15.31 -12.04
N LYS A 22 -15.45 14.87 -13.07
CA LYS A 22 -15.88 15.72 -14.19
C LYS A 22 -17.07 16.60 -13.86
N THR A 23 -18.00 16.10 -13.05
CA THR A 23 -19.31 16.73 -12.81
C THR A 23 -19.39 17.54 -11.53
N ASN A 24 -18.36 17.51 -10.68
CA ASN A 24 -18.36 18.10 -9.32
C ASN A 24 -19.55 17.62 -8.45
N LYS A 25 -20.15 16.47 -8.78
CA LYS A 25 -21.12 15.81 -7.91
C LYS A 25 -20.38 15.17 -6.75
N VAL A 26 -21.04 15.06 -5.59
CA VAL A 26 -20.52 14.28 -4.46
C VAL A 26 -21.08 12.87 -4.61
N LEU A 27 -20.21 11.89 -4.82
CA LEU A 27 -20.55 10.47 -4.80
C LEU A 27 -19.82 9.79 -3.64
N PHE A 28 -20.42 8.73 -3.14
CA PHE A 28 -19.88 7.92 -2.05
C PHE A 28 -19.37 6.60 -2.60
N PHE A 29 -18.27 6.15 -2.01
CA PHE A 29 -17.63 4.87 -2.26
C PHE A 29 -17.32 4.26 -0.90
N ASP A 30 -17.34 2.94 -0.76
CA ASP A 30 -16.77 2.30 0.41
C ASP A 30 -15.23 2.34 0.38
N SER A 31 -14.58 1.84 1.43
CA SER A 31 -13.12 1.89 1.51
C SER A 31 -12.45 0.98 0.48
N GLU A 32 -13.04 -0.18 0.17
CA GLU A 32 -12.49 -1.15 -0.77
C GLU A 32 -12.55 -0.60 -2.20
N GLU A 33 -13.69 -0.02 -2.60
CA GLU A 33 -13.83 0.72 -3.87
C GLU A 33 -12.75 1.80 -4.01
N PHE A 34 -12.46 2.55 -2.92
CA PHE A 34 -11.41 3.57 -2.96
C PHE A 34 -10.01 2.96 -3.09
N GLU A 35 -9.70 1.88 -2.40
CA GLU A 35 -8.40 1.19 -2.49
C GLU A 35 -8.14 0.74 -3.92
N GLU A 36 -9.12 0.09 -4.57
CA GLU A 36 -9.06 -0.31 -5.97
C GLU A 36 -8.86 0.87 -6.92
N ILE A 37 -9.58 1.97 -6.73
CA ILE A 37 -9.43 3.19 -7.54
C ILE A 37 -8.04 3.80 -7.37
N ILE A 38 -7.49 3.80 -6.15
CA ILE A 38 -6.16 4.35 -5.87
C ILE A 38 -5.10 3.48 -6.55
N LEU A 39 -5.17 2.17 -6.37
CA LEU A 39 -4.25 1.20 -6.99
C LEU A 39 -4.27 1.32 -8.52
N HIS A 40 -5.46 1.41 -9.14
CA HIS A 40 -5.59 1.68 -10.59
C HIS A 40 -4.77 2.89 -11.04
N TYR A 41 -4.87 3.99 -10.31
CA TYR A 41 -4.17 5.21 -10.66
C TYR A 41 -2.67 5.15 -10.39
N LEU A 42 -2.23 4.37 -9.41
CA LEU A 42 -0.81 4.10 -9.18
C LEU A 42 -0.24 3.25 -10.33
N ASP A 43 -0.89 2.13 -10.67
CA ASP A 43 -0.47 1.21 -11.74
C ASP A 43 -0.42 1.88 -13.12
N THR A 44 -1.35 2.80 -13.38
CA THR A 44 -1.38 3.58 -14.63
C THR A 44 -0.48 4.82 -14.60
N GLY A 45 0.31 5.02 -13.54
CA GLY A 45 1.26 6.14 -13.40
C GLY A 45 0.60 7.50 -13.17
N LYS A 46 -0.70 7.54 -12.89
CA LYS A 46 -1.49 8.76 -12.64
C LYS A 46 -1.47 9.15 -11.17
N ALA A 47 -0.26 9.33 -10.60
CA ALA A 47 -0.05 9.61 -9.17
C ALA A 47 -0.87 10.80 -8.63
N ALA A 48 -1.11 11.84 -9.44
CA ALA A 48 -1.93 12.98 -9.02
C ALA A 48 -3.40 12.59 -8.78
N LEU A 49 -3.96 11.68 -9.58
CA LEU A 49 -5.31 11.17 -9.39
C LEU A 49 -5.38 10.22 -8.21
N ALA A 50 -4.37 9.36 -8.03
CA ALA A 50 -4.25 8.51 -6.84
C ALA A 50 -4.27 9.35 -5.55
N LYS A 51 -3.48 10.44 -5.49
CA LYS A 51 -3.46 11.35 -4.33
C LYS A 51 -4.82 12.01 -4.10
N LYS A 52 -5.54 12.36 -5.17
CA LYS A 52 -6.89 12.94 -5.08
C LYS A 52 -7.90 11.91 -4.56
N ALA A 53 -7.85 10.68 -5.06
CA ALA A 53 -8.69 9.57 -4.61
C ALA A 53 -8.44 9.26 -3.13
N LEU A 54 -7.18 9.07 -2.73
CA LEU A 54 -6.82 8.82 -1.34
C LEU A 54 -7.30 9.93 -0.39
N LYS A 55 -7.16 11.20 -0.79
CA LYS A 55 -7.64 12.33 0.02
C LYS A 55 -9.16 12.22 0.26
N LEU A 56 -9.93 11.98 -0.80
CA LEU A 56 -11.39 11.83 -0.69
C LEU A 56 -11.77 10.58 0.13
N ALA A 57 -11.02 9.50 -0.04
CA ALA A 57 -11.20 8.25 0.70
C ALA A 57 -11.03 8.47 2.20
N LEU A 58 -9.97 9.16 2.63
CA LEU A 58 -9.72 9.47 4.04
C LEU A 58 -10.69 10.52 4.62
N GLU A 59 -11.26 11.39 3.77
CA GLU A 59 -12.34 12.30 4.19
C GLU A 59 -13.65 11.54 4.48
N GLN A 60 -13.97 10.52 3.69
CA GLN A 60 -15.17 9.70 3.89
C GLN A 60 -14.98 8.60 4.96
N HIS A 61 -13.78 8.02 5.03
CA HIS A 61 -13.45 6.87 5.87
C HIS A 61 -12.19 7.12 6.74
N PRO A 62 -12.19 8.11 7.64
CA PRO A 62 -11.00 8.52 8.39
C PRO A 62 -10.45 7.46 9.37
N LYS A 63 -11.21 6.38 9.58
CA LYS A 63 -10.84 5.27 10.48
C LYS A 63 -10.45 3.99 9.74
N SER A 64 -10.55 3.94 8.42
CA SER A 64 -10.13 2.76 7.66
C SER A 64 -8.63 2.55 7.81
N THR A 65 -8.23 1.35 8.25
CA THR A 65 -6.83 0.95 8.35
C THR A 65 -6.24 0.74 6.95
N GLY A 66 -6.96 0.07 6.05
CA GLY A 66 -6.53 -0.17 4.66
C GLY A 66 -6.17 1.13 3.93
N LEU A 67 -7.06 2.13 3.96
CA LEU A 67 -6.79 3.45 3.37
C LEU A 67 -5.60 4.19 4.01
N LYS A 68 -5.36 3.98 5.31
CA LYS A 68 -4.16 4.54 5.97
C LYS A 68 -2.89 3.78 5.59
N LEU A 69 -2.97 2.47 5.33
CA LEU A 69 -1.84 1.69 4.79
C LEU A 69 -1.51 2.14 3.36
N VAL A 70 -2.51 2.37 2.52
CA VAL A 70 -2.31 2.99 1.19
C VAL A 70 -1.68 4.38 1.34
N GLN A 71 -2.09 5.17 2.34
CA GLN A 71 -1.42 6.44 2.64
C GLN A 71 0.06 6.26 3.02
N VAL A 72 0.39 5.26 3.82
CA VAL A 72 1.78 4.91 4.15
C VAL A 72 2.56 4.58 2.89
N GLU A 73 2.05 3.71 2.03
CA GLU A 73 2.71 3.32 0.78
C GLU A 73 3.01 4.54 -0.10
N MET A 74 2.05 5.46 -0.24
CA MET A 74 2.25 6.71 -0.99
C MET A 74 3.29 7.63 -0.34
N LEU A 75 3.37 7.65 0.99
CA LEU A 75 4.41 8.40 1.71
C LEU A 75 5.79 7.77 1.49
N VAL A 76 5.89 6.44 1.47
CA VAL A 76 7.14 5.72 1.16
C VAL A 76 7.58 6.00 -0.28
N TYR A 77 6.64 5.98 -1.24
CA TYR A 77 6.92 6.34 -2.63
C TYR A 77 7.41 7.80 -2.77
N ASP A 78 6.85 8.73 -1.99
CA ASP A 78 7.26 10.14 -1.93
C ASP A 78 8.55 10.37 -1.10
N ASP A 79 9.23 9.32 -0.63
CA ASP A 79 10.42 9.36 0.24
C ASP A 79 10.20 10.07 1.60
N LYS A 80 8.96 10.11 2.08
CA LYS A 80 8.56 10.68 3.38
C LYS A 80 8.56 9.62 4.48
N LEU A 81 9.70 8.94 4.62
CA LEU A 81 9.84 7.73 5.44
C LEU A 81 9.49 7.96 6.91
N ASP A 82 9.89 9.10 7.50
CA ASP A 82 9.62 9.39 8.91
C ASP A 82 8.13 9.58 9.22
N ILE A 83 7.38 10.17 8.27
CA ILE A 83 5.93 10.36 8.40
C ILE A 83 5.22 9.01 8.26
N ALA A 84 5.65 8.21 7.29
CA ALA A 84 5.14 6.86 7.06
C ALA A 84 5.35 5.97 8.30
N GLU A 85 6.55 6.00 8.88
CA GLU A 85 6.89 5.22 10.08
C GLU A 85 6.05 5.62 11.30
N LYS A 86 5.81 6.93 11.49
CA LYS A 86 4.92 7.41 12.55
C LYS A 86 3.51 6.87 12.39
N LEU A 87 2.94 6.96 11.19
CA LEU A 87 1.60 6.46 10.90
C LEU A 87 1.52 4.94 11.09
N LEU A 88 2.52 4.18 10.65
CA LEU A 88 2.59 2.74 10.88
C LEU A 88 2.63 2.36 12.36
N ASN A 89 3.29 3.16 13.20
CA ASN A 89 3.29 2.93 14.65
C ASN A 89 1.91 3.19 15.28
N GLU A 90 1.15 4.15 14.75
CA GLU A 90 -0.23 4.38 15.16
C GLU A 90 -1.13 3.20 14.73
N LEU A 91 -0.97 2.70 13.50
CA LEU A 91 -1.73 1.54 13.01
C LEU A 91 -1.38 0.27 13.77
N TYR A 92 -0.10 0.05 14.08
CA TYR A 92 0.36 -1.10 14.85
C TYR A 92 -0.27 -1.18 16.24
N ALA A 93 -0.52 -0.03 16.88
CA ALA A 93 -1.19 0.01 18.18
C ALA A 93 -2.67 -0.42 18.12
N ILE A 94 -3.27 -0.40 16.93
CA ILE A 94 -4.67 -0.76 16.69
C ILE A 94 -4.77 -2.22 16.20
N GLU A 95 -3.94 -2.58 15.22
CA GLU A 95 -3.95 -3.89 14.56
C GLU A 95 -2.56 -4.54 14.56
N PRO A 96 -2.05 -5.00 15.72
CA PRO A 96 -0.69 -5.54 15.82
C PRO A 96 -0.47 -6.84 15.03
N ASN A 97 -1.55 -7.49 14.57
CA ASN A 97 -1.50 -8.72 13.80
C ASN A 97 -1.78 -8.49 12.31
N ASN A 98 -1.82 -7.24 11.84
CA ASN A 98 -1.97 -6.92 10.43
C ASN A 98 -0.59 -7.03 9.76
N GLU A 99 -0.45 -7.99 8.86
CA GLU A 99 0.76 -8.31 8.10
C GLU A 99 1.28 -7.11 7.30
N GLU A 100 0.38 -6.31 6.73
CA GLU A 100 0.72 -5.21 5.84
C GLU A 100 1.49 -4.12 6.58
N ILE A 101 1.25 -3.96 7.89
CA ILE A 101 2.04 -3.06 8.74
C ILE A 101 3.51 -3.49 8.77
N TYR A 102 3.78 -4.79 8.86
CA TYR A 102 5.15 -5.31 8.87
C TYR A 102 5.80 -5.22 7.50
N ILE A 103 5.05 -5.48 6.43
CA ILE A 103 5.49 -5.31 5.04
C ILE A 103 5.89 -3.84 4.78
N GLN A 104 5.04 -2.87 5.13
CA GLN A 104 5.35 -1.47 4.93
C GLN A 104 6.50 -0.97 5.83
N LYS A 105 6.63 -1.48 7.05
CA LYS A 105 7.84 -1.24 7.87
C LYS A 105 9.08 -1.78 7.18
N ALA A 106 9.03 -3.00 6.63
CA ALA A 106 10.15 -3.59 5.91
C ALA A 106 10.55 -2.74 4.69
N ASN A 107 9.58 -2.24 3.93
CA ASN A 107 9.82 -1.33 2.80
C ASN A 107 10.55 -0.05 3.23
N ILE A 108 10.21 0.53 4.39
CA ILE A 108 10.92 1.69 4.95
C ILE A 108 12.37 1.33 5.31
N TYR A 109 12.60 0.18 5.94
CA TYR A 109 13.96 -0.26 6.29
C TYR A 109 14.80 -0.57 5.04
N SER A 110 14.21 -1.22 4.04
CA SER A 110 14.83 -1.47 2.73
C SER A 110 15.24 -0.16 2.04
N LYS A 111 14.35 0.85 2.02
CA LYS A 111 14.65 2.20 1.51
C LYS A 111 15.76 2.95 2.26
N ARG A 112 16.04 2.54 3.50
CA ARG A 112 17.14 3.06 4.33
C ARG A 112 18.39 2.18 4.25
N ASP A 113 18.48 1.28 3.26
CA ASP A 113 19.54 0.29 3.07
C ASP A 113 19.73 -0.67 4.27
N GLN A 114 18.71 -0.82 5.12
CA GLN A 114 18.70 -1.71 6.28
C GLN A 114 17.99 -3.03 5.95
N HIS A 115 18.48 -3.70 4.90
CA HIS A 115 17.86 -4.90 4.32
C HIS A 115 17.72 -6.07 5.31
N GLU A 116 18.67 -6.24 6.22
CA GLU A 116 18.62 -7.30 7.24
C GLU A 116 17.39 -7.14 8.15
N LYS A 117 17.11 -5.90 8.59
CA LYS A 117 15.92 -5.58 9.38
C LYS A 117 14.63 -5.71 8.57
N ALA A 118 14.68 -5.38 7.28
CA ALA A 118 13.54 -5.59 6.39
C ALA A 118 13.18 -7.09 6.34
N VAL A 119 14.17 -7.98 6.19
CA VAL A 119 13.95 -9.44 6.22
C VAL A 119 13.39 -9.91 7.57
N GLU A 120 13.87 -9.39 8.69
CA GLU A 120 13.31 -9.71 10.02
C GLU A 120 11.82 -9.36 10.12
N LEU A 121 11.44 -8.18 9.65
CA LEU A 121 10.04 -7.74 9.63
C LEU A 121 9.17 -8.56 8.68
N LEU A 122 9.67 -8.90 7.49
CA LEU A 122 8.94 -9.76 6.55
C LEU A 122 8.75 -11.17 7.10
N LYS A 123 9.70 -11.70 7.87
CA LYS A 123 9.53 -12.97 8.60
C LYS A 123 8.45 -12.89 9.69
N ILE A 124 8.20 -11.72 10.26
CA ILE A 124 7.07 -11.50 11.16
C ILE A 124 5.76 -11.44 10.35
N ALA A 125 5.74 -10.75 9.20
CA ALA A 125 4.57 -10.74 8.30
C ALA A 125 4.11 -12.16 7.91
N LEU A 126 5.06 -13.09 7.68
CA LEU A 126 4.76 -14.52 7.41
C LEU A 126 3.97 -15.23 8.53
N GLN A 127 3.91 -14.67 9.75
CA GLN A 127 3.12 -15.25 10.84
C GLN A 127 1.64 -14.84 10.79
N TYR A 128 1.31 -13.82 10.00
CA TYR A 128 0.00 -13.18 9.97
C TYR A 128 -0.68 -13.23 8.60
N THR A 129 0.07 -13.47 7.53
CA THR A 129 -0.48 -13.62 6.17
C THR A 129 -0.82 -15.06 5.82
N ASP A 130 -1.84 -15.22 4.97
CA ASP A 130 -2.09 -16.46 4.22
C ASP A 130 -1.45 -16.43 2.81
N ASP A 131 -1.01 -15.25 2.35
CA ASP A 131 -0.28 -15.08 1.09
C ASP A 131 1.23 -15.11 1.33
N TYR A 132 1.74 -16.32 1.50
CA TYR A 132 3.17 -16.56 1.68
C TYR A 132 3.98 -16.22 0.43
N ALA A 133 3.40 -16.34 -0.77
CA ALA A 133 4.13 -16.19 -2.01
C ALA A 133 4.65 -14.76 -2.17
N ASP A 134 3.77 -13.79 -1.93
CA ASP A 134 4.12 -12.37 -2.03
C ASP A 134 5.18 -11.96 -1.02
N VAL A 135 5.05 -12.41 0.23
CA VAL A 135 6.05 -12.10 1.27
C VAL A 135 7.40 -12.78 1.00
N TYR A 136 7.40 -14.02 0.49
CA TYR A 136 8.66 -14.66 0.08
C TYR A 136 9.32 -13.95 -1.10
N ASN A 137 8.55 -13.43 -2.05
CA ASN A 137 9.09 -12.62 -3.14
C ASN A 137 9.79 -11.37 -2.61
N LEU A 138 9.17 -10.66 -1.65
CA LEU A 138 9.78 -9.50 -1.00
C LEU A 138 11.07 -9.87 -0.26
N ILE A 139 11.08 -10.98 0.49
CA ILE A 139 12.29 -11.48 1.17
C ILE A 139 13.40 -11.77 0.15
N GLY A 140 13.04 -12.37 -1.00
CA GLY A 140 13.98 -12.63 -2.09
C GLY A 140 14.60 -11.35 -2.64
N MET A 141 13.81 -10.29 -2.82
CA MET A 141 14.30 -8.99 -3.27
C MET A 141 15.30 -8.39 -2.28
N GLU A 142 15.04 -8.49 -0.97
CA GLU A 142 15.98 -8.01 0.06
C GLU A 142 17.32 -8.75 0.02
N TYR A 143 17.32 -10.06 -0.21
CA TYR A 143 18.58 -10.80 -0.39
C TYR A 143 19.34 -10.36 -1.65
N LEU A 144 18.66 -10.06 -2.74
CA LEU A 144 19.30 -9.52 -3.95
C LEU A 144 19.92 -8.14 -3.71
N PHE A 145 19.27 -7.28 -2.91
CA PHE A 145 19.86 -6.00 -2.54
C PHE A 145 21.15 -6.17 -1.72
N MET A 146 21.15 -7.08 -0.75
CA MET A 146 22.34 -7.37 0.06
C MET A 146 23.51 -7.91 -0.77
N ASP A 147 23.26 -8.87 -1.67
CA ASP A 147 24.28 -9.44 -2.56
C ASP A 147 24.91 -8.35 -3.46
N ASN A 148 24.08 -7.48 -4.04
CA ASN A 148 24.57 -6.35 -4.83
C ASN A 148 25.40 -5.35 -4.01
N LEU A 149 25.06 -5.11 -2.73
CA LEU A 149 25.84 -4.24 -1.83
C LEU A 149 27.17 -4.86 -1.42
N GLU A 150 27.26 -6.19 -1.32
CA GLU A 150 28.53 -6.89 -1.09
C GLU A 150 29.44 -6.78 -2.31
N LEU A 151 28.90 -7.03 -3.52
CA LEU A 151 29.65 -6.88 -4.78
C LEU A 151 30.16 -5.46 -5.03
N ALA A 152 29.40 -4.43 -4.64
CA ALA A 152 29.78 -3.03 -4.82
C ALA A 152 30.97 -2.58 -3.94
N LYS A 153 31.38 -3.38 -2.95
CA LYS A 153 32.51 -3.08 -2.06
C LYS A 153 33.86 -3.61 -2.57
N GLU A 154 33.86 -4.40 -3.65
CA GLU A 154 35.06 -4.90 -4.35
C GLU A 154 35.53 -3.95 -5.47
#